data_AF-A0AB34JZN5-F1
#
_entry.id   AF-A0AB34JZN5-F1
#
_cell.length_a   1.000
_cell.length_b   1.000
_cell.length_c   1.000
_cell.angle_alpha   90.00
_cell.angle_beta   90.00
_cell.angle_gamma   90.00
#
_symmetry.space_group_name_H-M   'P 1'
#
loop_
_entity.id
_entity.type
_entity.pdbx_description
1 polymer ?
#
loop_
_entity_poly.entity_id
_entity_poly.type
_entity_poly.pdbx_seq_one_letter_code
_entity_poly.pdbx_strand_id
1 'polypeptide(L)'
;MDGDGGMTYLYRCIRLMFRASAGVFYATTEVHGLDNLPPAGVPTILCFNHGNGLADPLVLIRTTPRMVRFCAKDTLWSIPIMKYFIRNSGAVPVYRRREHGDEAEKRNLDVFKTVIAALRQGACLGFAPEGVSRFLPYMEQPLKTGVARIAIEAVQLAEQAGQPNFGVRLAPVGLIFTHREKFRSDLCIRYCEPILVDKEVLHKYNDLHAAARDITQKLSTALEAVTINAPDWETTRLAITAVRLHCPAGTDFTLGQYLTLLRGWVEVLKLGETAEQKQLKAALKNYQDLLDAKKIKCERVRRAQAVGQALPWYWCAWGMFQRLMSALVLSAFAAPGLILWRPVWLYLKRRERFLLAKGPRWNDSVAETKMLISFFVVSAFAVCCVAAGVLLWSPWPPMLLVYLYLTMRCYEEAVADLRSAYTLYKLLFLTPKTMAAMVERRKAALAELEKSKRHLPPSVGEYINMSFDEALPTRSLDYYFPWWLARLLMLFYKRQKKDWNEVLRLSDYGTMDYIE
;
A
#
# COMPACT_ATOMS: atom_id res chain seq x y z
N MET A 1 -17.28 20.54 -7.70
CA MET A 1 -18.72 20.49 -8.00
C MET A 1 -18.86 19.96 -9.42
N ASP A 2 -19.76 18.97 -9.58
CA ASP A 2 -20.30 18.37 -10.81
C ASP A 2 -19.35 17.71 -11.83
N GLY A 3 -18.71 16.60 -11.42
CA GLY A 3 -18.16 15.57 -12.31
C GLY A 3 -19.06 14.33 -12.46
N ASP A 4 -20.33 14.46 -12.07
CA ASP A 4 -21.24 13.36 -11.69
C ASP A 4 -22.25 12.95 -12.79
N GLY A 5 -22.23 13.65 -13.94
CA GLY A 5 -23.30 13.65 -14.96
C GLY A 5 -23.50 12.37 -15.78
N GLY A 6 -22.75 11.30 -15.52
CA GLY A 6 -22.89 10.02 -16.24
C GLY A 6 -22.87 8.77 -15.36
N MET A 7 -22.85 8.92 -14.03
CA MET A 7 -22.76 7.77 -13.12
C MET A 7 -24.15 7.31 -12.67
N THR A 8 -24.50 6.07 -13.01
CA THR A 8 -25.75 5.45 -12.53
C THR A 8 -25.79 5.40 -11.00
N TYR A 9 -26.98 5.51 -10.40
CA TYR A 9 -27.17 5.36 -8.95
C TYR A 9 -26.55 4.07 -8.42
N LEU A 10 -26.65 3.00 -9.20
CA LEU A 10 -26.02 1.72 -8.90
C LEU A 10 -24.50 1.82 -8.78
N TYR A 11 -23.83 2.52 -9.71
CA TYR A 11 -22.39 2.74 -9.61
C TYR A 11 -22.00 3.54 -8.38
N ARG A 12 -22.79 4.57 -8.01
CA ARG A 12 -22.55 5.36 -6.78
C ARG A 12 -22.63 4.48 -5.54
N CYS A 13 -23.61 3.58 -5.46
CA CYS A 13 -23.71 2.59 -4.38
C CYS A 13 -22.51 1.64 -4.34
N ILE A 14 -22.13 1.08 -5.50
CA ILE A 14 -20.97 0.19 -5.63
C ILE A 14 -19.69 0.91 -5.18
N ARG A 15 -19.49 2.15 -5.62
CA ARG A 15 -18.34 2.98 -5.25
C ARG A 15 -18.32 3.28 -3.76
N LEU A 16 -19.47 3.57 -3.15
CA LEU A 16 -19.57 3.78 -1.70
C LEU A 16 -19.17 2.50 -0.94
N MET A 17 -19.66 1.33 -1.36
CA MET A 17 -19.29 0.04 -0.77
C MET A 17 -17.78 -0.24 -0.89
N PHE A 18 -17.18 0.02 -2.06
CA PHE A 18 -15.73 -0.12 -2.24
C PHE A 18 -14.94 0.86 -1.36
N ARG A 19 -15.39 2.11 -1.24
CA ARG A 19 -14.76 3.11 -0.35
C ARG A 19 -14.82 2.68 1.11
N ALA A 20 -15.98 2.19 1.57
CA ALA A 20 -16.15 1.70 2.92
C ALA A 20 -15.27 0.47 3.19
N SER A 21 -15.28 -0.51 2.28
CA SER A 21 -14.48 -1.74 2.40
C SER A 21 -12.98 -1.45 2.41
N ALA A 22 -12.50 -0.56 1.53
CA ALA A 22 -11.12 -0.11 1.53
C ALA A 22 -10.74 0.64 2.81
N GLY A 23 -11.65 1.45 3.36
CA GLY A 23 -11.45 2.18 4.63
C GLY A 23 -11.42 1.28 5.86
N VAL A 24 -12.13 0.15 5.82
CA VAL A 24 -12.03 -0.90 6.84
C VAL A 24 -10.76 -1.72 6.67
N PHE A 25 -10.40 -2.09 5.43
CA PHE A 25 -9.25 -2.95 5.15
C PHE A 25 -7.90 -2.26 5.36
N TYR A 26 -7.75 -1.02 4.88
CA TYR A 26 -6.50 -0.26 5.02
C TYR A 26 -6.58 0.70 6.20
N ALA A 27 -5.53 0.72 7.03
CA ALA A 27 -5.46 1.62 8.17
C ALA A 27 -5.29 3.07 7.74
N THR A 28 -4.41 3.32 6.76
CA THR A 28 -4.16 4.63 6.19
C THR A 28 -4.04 4.51 4.67
N THR A 29 -4.62 5.47 3.96
CA THR A 29 -4.44 5.63 2.52
C THR A 29 -4.01 7.05 2.26
N GLU A 30 -2.74 7.24 1.95
CA GLU A 30 -2.19 8.54 1.54
C GLU A 30 -2.23 8.63 0.02
N VAL A 31 -2.70 9.76 -0.49
CA VAL A 31 -2.85 10.02 -1.93
C VAL A 31 -2.11 11.29 -2.26
N HIS A 32 -1.20 11.22 -3.23
CA HIS A 32 -0.41 12.35 -3.71
C HIS A 32 -0.59 12.55 -5.21
N GLY A 33 -0.49 13.80 -5.65
CA GLY A 33 -0.56 14.17 -7.06
C GLY A 33 -1.93 14.00 -7.71
N LEU A 34 -3.00 13.88 -6.91
CA LEU A 34 -4.36 13.69 -7.43
C LEU A 34 -4.77 14.82 -8.40
N ASP A 35 -4.22 16.01 -8.22
CA ASP A 35 -4.44 17.18 -9.10
C ASP A 35 -3.87 16.99 -10.51
N ASN A 36 -2.92 16.05 -10.69
CA ASN A 36 -2.42 15.66 -12.02
C ASN A 36 -3.43 14.85 -12.82
N LEU A 37 -4.49 14.33 -12.17
CA LEU A 37 -5.49 13.53 -12.84
C LEU A 37 -6.32 14.41 -13.79
N PRO A 38 -6.45 14.03 -15.08
CA PRO A 38 -7.28 14.78 -16.02
C PRO A 38 -8.76 14.88 -15.58
N PRO A 39 -9.39 16.05 -15.78
CA PRO A 39 -10.77 16.30 -15.38
C PRO A 39 -11.76 15.40 -16.13
N ALA A 40 -13.00 15.29 -15.62
CA ALA A 40 -14.06 14.49 -16.23
C ALA A 40 -14.28 14.84 -17.71
N GLY A 41 -14.52 13.82 -18.55
CA GLY A 41 -14.68 13.98 -19.99
C GLY A 41 -13.39 13.88 -20.81
N VAL A 42 -12.22 14.05 -20.18
CA VAL A 42 -10.94 13.83 -20.87
C VAL A 42 -10.67 12.32 -21.00
N PRO A 43 -10.37 11.78 -22.21
CA PRO A 43 -9.99 10.38 -22.40
C PRO A 43 -8.72 10.06 -21.60
N THR A 44 -8.80 9.10 -20.69
CA THR A 44 -7.69 8.82 -19.76
C THR A 44 -7.50 7.32 -19.56
N ILE A 45 -6.24 6.89 -19.60
CA ILE A 45 -5.82 5.54 -19.19
C ILE A 45 -4.95 5.66 -17.95
N LEU A 46 -5.46 5.23 -16.81
CA LEU A 46 -4.70 5.04 -15.58
C LEU A 46 -3.81 3.81 -15.74
N CYS A 47 -2.51 4.05 -15.76
CA CYS A 47 -1.50 3.02 -15.90
C CYS A 47 -0.89 2.78 -14.53
N PHE A 48 -1.11 1.61 -13.91
CA PHE A 48 -0.66 1.34 -12.54
C PHE A 48 0.18 0.07 -12.44
N ASN A 49 1.09 0.00 -11.46
CA ASN A 49 1.82 -1.23 -11.15
C ASN A 49 0.91 -2.25 -10.44
N HIS A 50 1.07 -3.54 -10.74
CA HIS A 50 0.14 -4.60 -10.37
C HIS A 50 0.75 -5.57 -9.35
N GLY A 51 0.77 -5.13 -8.08
CA GLY A 51 1.38 -5.89 -6.98
C GLY A 51 0.39 -6.65 -6.08
N ASN A 52 -0.91 -6.36 -6.17
CA ASN A 52 -1.88 -6.84 -5.18
C ASN A 52 -3.23 -7.26 -5.79
N GLY A 53 -3.22 -7.72 -7.05
CA GLY A 53 -4.36 -8.37 -7.68
C GLY A 53 -5.65 -7.51 -7.62
N LEU A 54 -6.70 -8.05 -7.01
CA LEU A 54 -7.99 -7.35 -6.85
C LEU A 54 -7.92 -6.09 -5.99
N ALA A 55 -6.91 -5.92 -5.14
CA ALA A 55 -6.80 -4.75 -4.29
C ALA A 55 -6.48 -3.48 -5.07
N ASP A 56 -5.70 -3.61 -6.15
CA ASP A 56 -5.28 -2.49 -7.01
C ASP A 56 -6.49 -1.73 -7.61
N PRO A 57 -7.46 -2.39 -8.29
CA PRO A 57 -8.64 -1.68 -8.78
C PRO A 57 -9.52 -1.14 -7.64
N LEU A 58 -9.64 -1.85 -6.51
CA LEU A 58 -10.46 -1.41 -5.38
C LEU A 58 -9.96 -0.09 -4.79
N VAL A 59 -8.65 0.07 -4.64
CA VAL A 59 -8.05 1.29 -4.07
C VAL A 59 -8.07 2.46 -5.06
N LEU A 60 -7.95 2.17 -6.36
CA LEU A 60 -8.10 3.18 -7.40
C LEU A 60 -9.55 3.67 -7.56
N ILE A 61 -10.56 2.80 -7.44
CA ILE A 61 -11.98 3.18 -7.40
C ILE A 61 -12.26 4.07 -6.18
N ARG A 62 -11.63 3.76 -5.05
CA ARG A 62 -11.76 4.57 -3.82
C ARG A 62 -11.23 5.98 -4.04
N THR A 63 -10.05 6.13 -4.63
CA THR A 63 -9.28 7.37 -4.60
C THR A 63 -9.49 8.25 -5.83
N THR A 64 -9.81 7.66 -6.98
CA THR A 64 -10.06 8.42 -8.21
C THR A 64 -11.45 9.08 -8.16
N PRO A 65 -11.58 10.40 -8.43
CA PRO A 65 -12.85 11.12 -8.41
C PRO A 65 -13.82 10.70 -9.53
N ARG A 66 -13.31 10.11 -10.63
CA ARG A 66 -14.08 9.68 -11.81
C ARG A 66 -14.35 8.16 -11.81
N MET A 67 -15.35 7.73 -12.58
CA MET A 67 -15.57 6.30 -12.84
C MET A 67 -14.39 5.70 -13.60
N VAL A 68 -13.70 4.75 -12.98
CA VAL A 68 -12.61 4.00 -13.61
C VAL A 68 -13.13 2.64 -14.06
N ARG A 69 -12.98 2.36 -15.35
CA ARG A 69 -13.33 1.09 -15.98
C ARG A 69 -12.09 0.20 -16.04
N PHE A 70 -12.05 -0.86 -15.25
CA PHE A 70 -10.90 -1.76 -15.21
C PHE A 70 -11.00 -2.88 -16.22
N CYS A 71 -9.86 -3.26 -16.77
CA CYS A 71 -9.73 -4.55 -17.42
C CYS A 71 -9.62 -5.65 -16.36
N ALA A 72 -10.57 -6.57 -16.34
CA ALA A 72 -10.57 -7.67 -15.38
C ALA A 72 -10.49 -9.02 -16.10
N LYS A 73 -9.96 -10.02 -15.39
CA LYS A 73 -9.80 -11.38 -15.88
C LYS A 73 -11.18 -12.00 -16.17
N ASP A 74 -11.37 -12.58 -17.35
CA ASP A 74 -12.65 -13.16 -17.77
C ASP A 74 -13.17 -14.23 -16.79
N THR A 75 -12.27 -14.97 -16.12
CA THR A 75 -12.68 -15.96 -15.10
C THR A 75 -13.42 -15.33 -13.91
N LEU A 76 -13.34 -14.02 -13.68
CA LEU A 76 -14.15 -13.35 -12.65
C LEU A 76 -15.62 -13.22 -13.07
N TRP A 77 -15.94 -13.26 -14.36
CA TRP A 77 -17.31 -13.24 -14.88
C TRP A 77 -18.04 -14.57 -14.69
N SER A 78 -17.34 -15.67 -14.36
CA SER A 78 -17.98 -16.96 -14.07
C SER A 78 -18.59 -17.01 -12.67
N ILE A 79 -18.18 -16.11 -11.76
CA ILE A 79 -18.72 -16.00 -10.40
C ILE A 79 -19.99 -15.12 -10.46
N PRO A 80 -21.21 -15.64 -10.18
CA PRO A 80 -22.47 -14.93 -10.43
C PRO A 80 -22.57 -13.54 -9.78
N ILE A 81 -22.13 -13.43 -8.52
CA ILE A 81 -22.14 -12.18 -7.77
C ILE A 81 -21.14 -11.19 -8.40
N MET A 82 -19.93 -11.66 -8.71
CA MET A 82 -18.88 -10.83 -9.31
C MET A 82 -19.27 -10.35 -10.71
N LYS A 83 -19.91 -11.19 -11.53
CA LYS A 83 -20.45 -10.86 -12.85
C LYS A 83 -21.39 -9.65 -12.79
N TYR A 84 -22.24 -9.56 -11.77
CA TYR A 84 -23.15 -8.42 -11.57
C TYR A 84 -22.37 -7.13 -11.28
N PHE A 85 -21.42 -7.16 -10.34
CA PHE A 85 -20.62 -5.97 -10.02
C PHE A 85 -19.73 -5.54 -11.18
N ILE A 86 -19.06 -6.48 -11.85
CA ILE A 86 -18.13 -6.21 -12.95
C ILE A 86 -18.88 -5.59 -14.14
N ARG A 87 -20.02 -6.16 -14.56
CA ARG A 87 -20.85 -5.59 -15.65
C ARG A 87 -21.31 -4.16 -15.34
N ASN A 88 -21.75 -3.91 -14.11
CA ASN A 88 -22.25 -2.60 -13.68
C ASN A 88 -21.12 -1.60 -13.35
N SER A 89 -19.90 -2.07 -13.14
CA SER A 89 -18.71 -1.22 -12.95
C SER A 89 -18.09 -0.72 -14.26
N GLY A 90 -18.63 -1.15 -15.42
CA GLY A 90 -18.09 -0.84 -16.74
C GLY A 90 -16.74 -1.51 -17.02
N ALA A 91 -16.41 -2.59 -16.28
CA ALA A 91 -15.17 -3.32 -16.48
C ALA A 91 -15.18 -4.11 -17.80
N VAL A 92 -14.01 -4.19 -18.42
CA VAL A 92 -13.83 -4.81 -19.74
C VAL A 92 -13.12 -6.16 -19.58
N PRO A 93 -13.64 -7.26 -20.11
CA PRO A 93 -12.99 -8.57 -19.96
C PRO A 93 -11.68 -8.62 -20.76
N VAL A 94 -10.63 -9.20 -20.19
CA VAL A 94 -9.38 -9.50 -20.90
C VAL A 94 -9.11 -10.99 -20.87
N TYR A 95 -8.83 -11.55 -22.04
CA TYR A 95 -8.61 -12.97 -22.26
C TYR A 95 -7.10 -13.26 -22.29
N ARG A 96 -6.61 -14.16 -21.43
CA ARG A 96 -5.19 -14.56 -21.42
C ARG A 96 -4.98 -15.75 -22.35
N ARG A 97 -3.90 -15.71 -23.16
CA ARG A 97 -3.53 -16.82 -24.07
C ARG A 97 -3.37 -18.16 -23.36
N ARG A 98 -2.88 -18.15 -22.11
CA ARG A 98 -2.76 -19.35 -21.26
C ARG A 98 -4.11 -20.06 -21.01
N GLU A 99 -5.21 -19.33 -21.02
CA GLU A 99 -6.54 -19.83 -20.65
C GLU A 99 -7.44 -20.11 -21.85
N HIS A 100 -7.25 -19.39 -22.97
CA HIS A 100 -8.12 -19.47 -24.16
C HIS A 100 -7.37 -19.78 -25.47
N GLY A 101 -6.08 -20.11 -25.41
CA GLY A 101 -5.27 -20.40 -26.61
C GLY A 101 -5.25 -19.22 -27.59
N ASP A 102 -5.26 -19.50 -28.89
CA ASP A 102 -5.21 -18.50 -29.95
C ASP A 102 -6.53 -17.71 -30.10
N GLU A 103 -7.64 -18.20 -29.55
CA GLU A 103 -8.91 -17.46 -29.51
C GLU A 103 -8.85 -16.24 -28.59
N ALA A 104 -7.90 -16.22 -27.64
CA ALA A 104 -7.68 -15.07 -26.76
C ALA A 104 -7.37 -13.81 -27.56
N GLU A 105 -6.59 -13.93 -28.63
CA GLU A 105 -6.16 -12.78 -29.43
C GLU A 105 -7.33 -12.16 -30.19
N LYS A 106 -8.15 -12.99 -30.85
CA LYS A 106 -9.37 -12.54 -31.54
C LYS A 106 -10.35 -11.84 -30.60
N ARG A 107 -10.63 -12.44 -29.43
CA ARG A 107 -11.55 -11.84 -28.44
C ARG A 107 -10.99 -10.55 -27.83
N ASN A 108 -9.67 -10.45 -27.68
CA ASN A 108 -9.03 -9.22 -27.20
C ASN A 108 -9.13 -8.08 -28.23
N LEU A 109 -9.18 -8.35 -29.53
CA LEU A 109 -9.38 -7.31 -30.55
C LEU A 109 -10.75 -6.64 -30.42
N ASP A 110 -11.81 -7.41 -30.22
CA ASP A 110 -13.16 -6.85 -30.02
C ASP A 110 -13.29 -6.09 -28.69
N VAL A 111 -12.57 -6.55 -27.67
CA VAL A 111 -12.38 -5.84 -26.42
C VAL A 111 -11.68 -4.50 -26.64
N PHE A 112 -10.60 -4.45 -27.42
CA PHE A 112 -9.89 -3.20 -27.71
C PHE A 112 -10.77 -2.19 -28.44
N LYS A 113 -11.59 -2.62 -29.40
CA LYS A 113 -12.59 -1.74 -30.04
C LYS A 113 -13.55 -1.12 -29.02
N THR A 114 -14.02 -1.91 -28.06
CA THR A 114 -14.91 -1.44 -26.98
C THR A 114 -14.21 -0.43 -26.07
N VAL A 115 -12.95 -0.70 -25.72
CA VAL A 115 -12.10 0.20 -24.93
C VAL A 115 -11.89 1.53 -25.65
N ILE A 116 -11.58 1.49 -26.94
CA ILE A 116 -11.37 2.68 -27.77
C ILE A 116 -12.66 3.49 -27.90
N ALA A 117 -13.81 2.84 -28.13
CA ALA A 117 -15.10 3.51 -28.16
C ALA A 117 -15.40 4.22 -26.83
N ALA A 118 -15.09 3.59 -25.69
CA ALA A 118 -15.22 4.22 -24.38
C ALA A 118 -14.28 5.42 -24.22
N LEU A 119 -13.02 5.32 -24.66
CA LEU A 119 -12.07 6.46 -24.65
C LEU A 119 -12.60 7.63 -25.45
N ARG A 120 -13.16 7.40 -26.64
CA ARG A 120 -13.76 8.43 -27.49
C ARG A 120 -14.95 9.13 -26.84
N GLN A 121 -15.62 8.48 -25.89
CA GLN A 121 -16.67 9.06 -25.05
C GLN A 121 -16.13 9.77 -23.80
N GLY A 122 -14.82 9.95 -23.67
CA GLY A 122 -14.21 10.59 -22.50
C GLY A 122 -14.14 9.70 -21.26
N ALA A 123 -14.13 8.38 -21.42
CA ALA A 123 -13.99 7.45 -20.31
C ALA A 123 -12.59 7.50 -19.66
N CYS A 124 -12.56 7.12 -18.38
CA CYS A 124 -11.33 6.77 -17.66
C CYS A 124 -11.22 5.24 -17.55
N LEU A 125 -10.12 4.67 -18.01
CA LEU A 125 -9.85 3.23 -17.96
C LEU A 125 -8.66 2.94 -17.05
N GLY A 126 -8.61 1.74 -16.47
CA GLY A 126 -7.49 1.28 -15.65
C GLY A 126 -6.80 0.07 -16.28
N PHE A 127 -5.49 0.20 -16.52
CA PHE A 127 -4.64 -0.84 -17.09
C PHE A 127 -3.35 -1.02 -16.28
N ALA A 128 -2.95 -2.28 -16.13
CA ALA A 128 -1.63 -2.65 -15.63
C ALA A 128 -0.73 -3.02 -16.82
N PRO A 129 0.25 -2.17 -17.20
CA PRO A 129 1.10 -2.43 -18.37
C PRO A 129 2.04 -3.63 -18.20
N GLU A 130 2.25 -4.13 -16.98
CA GLU A 130 2.96 -5.39 -16.69
C GLU A 130 2.21 -6.60 -17.29
N GLY A 131 0.88 -6.55 -17.31
CA GLY A 131 0.00 -7.61 -17.82
C GLY A 131 -0.04 -8.89 -16.99
N VAL A 132 0.61 -8.91 -15.82
CA VAL A 132 0.59 -9.96 -14.81
C VAL A 132 0.64 -9.30 -13.42
N SER A 133 0.08 -9.97 -12.41
CA SER A 133 0.18 -9.55 -11.01
C SER A 133 1.19 -10.45 -10.32
N ARG A 134 2.28 -9.89 -9.79
CA ARG A 134 3.26 -10.61 -8.99
C ARG A 134 3.75 -9.78 -7.82
N PHE A 135 4.19 -10.47 -6.77
CA PHE A 135 4.79 -9.83 -5.61
C PHE A 135 6.29 -9.83 -5.68
N LEU A 136 6.81 -8.78 -6.29
CA LEU A 136 8.23 -8.58 -6.42
C LEU A 136 8.60 -7.26 -5.74
N PRO A 137 9.85 -7.11 -5.28
CA PRO A 137 10.36 -5.84 -4.77
C PRO A 137 10.49 -4.79 -5.89
N TYR A 138 10.30 -5.21 -7.15
CA TYR A 138 10.30 -4.40 -8.35
C TYR A 138 9.08 -4.63 -9.24
N MET A 139 8.79 -3.64 -10.09
CA MET A 139 7.81 -3.75 -11.15
C MET A 139 8.34 -4.63 -12.28
N GLU A 140 7.51 -5.53 -12.81
CA GLU A 140 7.96 -6.45 -13.86
C GLU A 140 8.24 -5.75 -15.18
N GLN A 141 9.42 -5.99 -15.73
CA GLN A 141 9.92 -5.40 -16.97
C GLN A 141 10.27 -6.49 -18.00
N PRO A 142 10.22 -6.19 -19.31
CA PRO A 142 9.72 -4.94 -19.90
C PRO A 142 8.19 -4.84 -19.86
N LEU A 143 7.69 -3.60 -19.71
CA LEU A 143 6.25 -3.32 -19.84
C LEU A 143 5.71 -3.72 -21.23
N LYS A 144 4.47 -4.20 -21.28
CA LYS A 144 3.79 -4.55 -22.53
C LYS A 144 3.31 -3.30 -23.26
N THR A 145 3.50 -3.27 -24.59
CA THR A 145 3.11 -2.15 -25.44
C THR A 145 1.61 -1.98 -25.67
N GLY A 146 0.77 -2.88 -25.13
CA GLY A 146 -0.67 -2.89 -25.37
C GLY A 146 -1.37 -1.58 -25.01
N VAL A 147 -0.99 -0.95 -23.90
CA VAL A 147 -1.57 0.35 -23.48
C VAL A 147 -1.25 1.46 -24.48
N ALA A 148 0.01 1.54 -24.92
CA ALA A 148 0.42 2.51 -25.92
C ALA A 148 -0.29 2.28 -27.26
N ARG A 149 -0.43 1.01 -27.69
CA ARG A 149 -1.16 0.65 -28.91
C ARG A 149 -2.63 1.08 -28.87
N ILE A 150 -3.32 0.84 -27.75
CA ILE A 150 -4.72 1.28 -27.56
C ILE A 150 -4.83 2.80 -27.70
N ALA A 151 -3.91 3.55 -27.09
CA ALA A 151 -3.93 5.02 -27.16
C ALA A 151 -3.67 5.52 -28.60
N ILE A 152 -2.68 4.95 -29.29
CA ILE A 152 -2.37 5.28 -30.69
C ILE A 152 -3.58 5.01 -31.59
N GLU A 153 -4.16 3.80 -31.50
CA GLU A 153 -5.30 3.39 -32.32
C GLU A 153 -6.53 4.26 -32.05
N ALA A 154 -6.77 4.65 -30.78
CA ALA A 154 -7.84 5.56 -30.43
C ALA A 154 -7.68 6.94 -31.08
N VAL A 155 -6.46 7.48 -31.14
CA VAL A 155 -6.17 8.76 -31.78
C VAL A 155 -6.35 8.66 -33.29
N GLN A 156 -5.86 7.60 -33.93
CA GLN A 156 -6.03 7.39 -35.37
C GLN A 156 -7.50 7.29 -35.78
N LEU A 157 -8.31 6.52 -35.02
CA LEU A 157 -9.74 6.39 -35.30
C LEU A 157 -10.51 7.69 -35.05
N ALA A 158 -10.08 8.51 -34.09
CA ALA A 158 -10.68 9.82 -33.86
C ALA A 158 -10.32 10.80 -34.99
N GLU A 159 -9.09 10.77 -35.49
CA GLU A 159 -8.66 11.57 -36.64
C GLU A 159 -9.46 11.21 -37.90
N GLN A 160 -9.60 9.93 -38.20
CA GLN A 160 -10.43 9.44 -39.33
C GLN A 160 -11.90 9.86 -39.21
N ALA A 161 -12.39 10.01 -37.99
CA ALA A 161 -13.75 10.48 -37.71
C ALA A 161 -13.88 12.01 -37.67
N GLY A 162 -12.84 12.76 -38.08
CA GLY A 162 -12.87 14.22 -38.14
C GLY A 162 -12.73 14.93 -36.79
N GLN A 163 -12.12 14.28 -35.79
CA GLN A 163 -11.88 14.85 -34.45
C GLN A 163 -10.37 15.15 -34.25
N PRO A 164 -9.82 16.22 -34.85
CA PRO A 164 -8.37 16.48 -34.87
C PRO A 164 -7.78 16.81 -33.49
N ASN A 165 -8.58 17.33 -32.56
CA ASN A 165 -8.14 17.71 -31.21
C ASN A 165 -8.23 16.56 -30.19
N PHE A 166 -8.48 15.33 -30.65
CA PHE A 166 -8.59 14.18 -29.77
C PHE A 166 -7.22 13.71 -29.31
N GLY A 167 -7.05 13.58 -27.99
CA GLY A 167 -5.83 13.07 -27.37
C GLY A 167 -6.17 12.19 -26.17
N VAL A 168 -5.37 11.14 -25.99
CA VAL A 168 -5.48 10.22 -24.86
C VAL A 168 -4.41 10.56 -23.83
N ARG A 169 -4.83 10.73 -22.57
CA ARG A 169 -3.93 10.97 -21.43
C ARG A 169 -3.57 9.63 -20.78
N LEU A 170 -2.31 9.22 -20.87
CA LEU A 170 -1.77 8.09 -20.11
C LEU A 170 -1.30 8.60 -18.75
N ALA A 171 -2.03 8.31 -17.69
CA ALA A 171 -1.74 8.78 -16.34
C ALA A 171 -1.04 7.68 -15.52
N PRO A 172 0.28 7.77 -15.27
CA PRO A 172 1.02 6.81 -14.46
C PRO A 172 0.61 6.92 -12.98
N VAL A 173 0.33 5.78 -12.34
CA VAL A 173 -0.08 5.71 -10.93
C VAL A 173 0.73 4.65 -10.18
N GLY A 174 1.52 5.10 -9.22
CA GLY A 174 2.26 4.23 -8.31
C GLY A 174 1.40 3.78 -7.13
N LEU A 175 1.25 2.47 -6.97
CA LEU A 175 0.60 1.80 -5.84
C LEU A 175 1.67 1.13 -4.97
N ILE A 176 1.84 1.63 -3.74
CA ILE A 176 2.80 1.09 -2.78
C ILE A 176 2.06 0.62 -1.53
N PHE A 177 2.03 -0.71 -1.35
CA PHE A 177 1.49 -1.36 -0.15
C PHE A 177 2.64 -1.65 0.82
N THR A 178 2.53 -1.23 2.08
CA THR A 178 3.55 -1.59 3.09
C THR A 178 3.50 -3.09 3.42
N HIS A 179 2.29 -3.62 3.59
CA HIS A 179 2.04 -5.05 3.82
C HIS A 179 0.71 -5.48 3.17
N ARG A 180 0.76 -5.99 1.95
CA ARG A 180 -0.44 -6.30 1.17
C ARG A 180 -1.32 -7.41 1.76
N GLU A 181 -0.72 -8.40 2.42
CA GLU A 181 -1.39 -9.59 2.96
C GLU A 181 -1.99 -9.36 4.35
N LYS A 182 -1.64 -8.23 4.97
CA LYS A 182 -2.06 -7.86 6.31
C LYS A 182 -3.25 -6.94 6.25
N PHE A 183 -4.28 -7.33 7.00
CA PHE A 183 -5.37 -6.43 7.34
C PHE A 183 -4.81 -5.21 8.08
N ARG A 184 -5.35 -4.04 7.78
CA ARG A 184 -5.00 -2.76 8.40
C ARG A 184 -3.55 -2.37 8.18
N SER A 185 -3.04 -2.71 7.00
CA SER A 185 -1.81 -2.18 6.43
C SER A 185 -2.02 -0.78 5.86
N ASP A 186 -0.92 -0.17 5.44
CA ASP A 186 -0.92 1.17 4.89
C ASP A 186 -0.66 1.14 3.39
N LEU A 187 -1.24 2.12 2.71
CA LEU A 187 -1.17 2.28 1.27
C LEU A 187 -0.82 3.73 0.93
N CYS A 188 0.14 3.89 0.03
CA CYS A 188 0.44 5.16 -0.63
C CYS A 188 0.10 5.05 -2.12
N ILE A 189 -0.64 6.03 -2.63
CA ILE A 189 -0.98 6.16 -4.05
C ILE A 189 -0.38 7.47 -4.57
N ARG A 190 0.31 7.41 -5.71
CA ARG A 190 0.95 8.57 -6.34
C ARG A 190 0.51 8.68 -7.79
N TYR A 191 -0.21 9.76 -8.11
CA TYR A 191 -0.60 10.09 -9.47
C TYR A 191 0.45 11.01 -10.10
N CYS A 192 1.02 10.60 -11.23
CA CYS A 192 2.01 11.38 -11.96
C CYS A 192 1.35 12.27 -13.01
N GLU A 193 2.14 13.19 -13.57
CA GLU A 193 1.73 13.95 -14.74
C GLU A 193 1.40 13.00 -15.91
N PRO A 194 0.25 13.23 -16.58
CA PRO A 194 -0.19 12.37 -17.66
C PRO A 194 0.60 12.63 -18.95
N ILE A 195 1.05 11.56 -19.58
CA ILE A 195 1.66 11.59 -20.92
C ILE A 195 0.54 11.76 -21.94
N LEU A 196 0.60 12.84 -22.73
CA LEU A 196 -0.33 13.08 -23.83
C LEU A 196 0.08 12.27 -25.05
N VAL A 197 -0.88 11.52 -25.60
CA VAL A 197 -0.79 10.90 -26.92
C VAL A 197 -1.85 11.56 -27.79
N ASP A 198 -1.42 12.38 -28.72
CA ASP A 198 -2.26 13.09 -29.69
C ASP A 198 -1.67 12.99 -31.09
N LYS A 199 -2.38 13.55 -32.06
CA LYS A 199 -1.98 13.55 -33.48
C LYS A 199 -0.58 14.14 -33.70
N GLU A 200 -0.23 15.23 -33.01
CA GLU A 200 1.07 15.89 -33.15
C GLU A 200 2.22 15.01 -32.66
N VAL A 201 2.03 14.31 -31.54
CA VAL A 201 3.00 13.34 -31.04
C VAL A 201 3.16 12.20 -32.03
N LEU A 202 2.07 11.67 -32.59
CA LEU A 202 2.14 10.56 -33.55
C LEU A 202 2.84 10.93 -34.86
N HIS A 203 2.63 12.15 -35.38
CA HIS A 203 3.28 12.62 -36.60
C HIS A 203 4.80 12.74 -36.51
N LYS A 204 5.38 12.75 -35.31
CA LYS A 204 6.85 12.73 -35.11
C LYS A 204 7.47 11.38 -35.44
N TYR A 205 6.67 10.32 -35.58
CA TYR A 205 7.15 8.97 -35.82
C TYR A 205 6.74 8.50 -37.22
N ASN A 206 7.69 7.91 -37.94
CA ASN A 206 7.42 7.27 -39.23
C ASN A 206 6.76 5.89 -39.06
N ASP A 207 7.00 5.23 -37.92
CA ASP A 207 6.47 3.90 -37.60
C ASP A 207 5.72 3.93 -36.26
N LEU A 208 4.47 3.49 -36.28
CA LEU A 208 3.59 3.40 -35.11
C LEU A 208 4.09 2.37 -34.09
N HIS A 209 4.78 1.31 -34.52
CA HIS A 209 5.38 0.35 -33.60
C HIS A 209 6.58 0.94 -32.87
N ALA A 210 7.36 1.81 -33.51
CA ALA A 210 8.39 2.60 -32.85
C ALA A 210 7.77 3.60 -31.88
N ALA A 211 6.71 4.31 -32.27
CA ALA A 211 5.97 5.21 -31.38
C ALA A 211 5.44 4.49 -30.12
N ALA A 212 4.84 3.31 -30.30
CA ALA A 212 4.32 2.51 -29.20
C ALA A 212 5.42 2.10 -28.22
N ARG A 213 6.61 1.73 -28.72
CA ARG A 213 7.78 1.37 -27.90
C ARG A 213 8.27 2.57 -27.10
N ASP A 214 8.43 3.73 -27.73
CA ASP A 214 8.89 4.96 -27.07
C ASP A 214 7.90 5.46 -26.00
N ILE A 215 6.60 5.48 -26.32
CA ILE A 215 5.54 5.83 -25.35
C ILE A 215 5.56 4.86 -24.17
N THR A 216 5.73 3.55 -24.43
CA THR A 216 5.82 2.53 -23.37
C THR A 216 7.06 2.75 -22.51
N GLN A 217 8.20 3.13 -23.10
CA GLN A 217 9.42 3.44 -22.37
C GLN A 217 9.23 4.69 -21.47
N LYS A 218 8.63 5.76 -22.00
CA LYS A 218 8.29 6.96 -21.21
C LYS A 218 7.36 6.62 -20.04
N LEU A 219 6.36 5.78 -20.30
CA LEU A 219 5.45 5.28 -19.25
C LEU A 219 6.20 4.45 -18.21
N SER A 220 7.14 3.60 -18.64
CA SER A 220 8.01 2.81 -17.77
C SER A 220 8.81 3.69 -16.83
N THR A 221 9.53 4.69 -17.37
CA THR A 221 10.32 5.63 -16.57
C THR A 221 9.44 6.41 -15.58
N ALA A 222 8.24 6.83 -16.00
CA ALA A 222 7.31 7.53 -15.12
C ALA A 222 6.80 6.64 -13.97
N LEU A 223 6.45 5.38 -14.24
CA LEU A 223 6.05 4.40 -13.22
C LEU A 223 7.20 4.05 -12.28
N GLU A 224 8.42 3.92 -12.81
CA GLU A 224 9.62 3.62 -12.02
C GLU A 224 9.92 4.73 -11.01
N ALA A 225 9.67 5.98 -11.38
CA ALA A 225 9.83 7.12 -10.50
C ALA A 225 8.83 7.14 -9.32
N VAL A 226 7.71 6.43 -9.39
CA VAL A 226 6.71 6.40 -8.30
C VAL A 226 6.55 5.06 -7.60
N THR A 227 7.42 4.11 -7.94
CA THR A 227 7.48 2.79 -7.32
C THR A 227 8.88 2.56 -6.72
N ILE A 228 9.04 1.58 -5.81
CA ILE A 228 10.31 1.38 -5.07
C ILE A 228 11.38 0.73 -5.96
N ASN A 229 10.99 -0.27 -6.75
CA ASN A 229 11.84 -0.98 -7.70
C ASN A 229 13.12 -1.61 -7.15
N ALA A 230 13.17 -2.08 -5.92
CA ALA A 230 14.39 -2.69 -5.38
C ALA A 230 14.73 -4.00 -6.12
N PRO A 231 16.01 -4.30 -6.40
CA PRO A 231 16.42 -5.49 -7.17
C PRO A 231 16.06 -6.79 -6.45
N ASP A 232 16.08 -6.77 -5.11
CA ASP A 232 15.82 -7.91 -4.27
C ASP A 232 15.22 -7.47 -2.91
N TRP A 233 14.69 -8.43 -2.15
CA TRP A 233 14.06 -8.19 -0.85
C TRP A 233 15.07 -7.79 0.23
N GLU A 234 16.32 -8.22 0.13
CA GLU A 234 17.38 -7.82 1.05
C GLU A 234 17.70 -6.33 0.89
N THR A 235 17.85 -5.84 -0.35
CA THR A 235 18.03 -4.40 -0.63
C THR A 235 16.86 -3.58 -0.07
N THR A 236 15.62 -4.06 -0.22
CA THR A 236 14.45 -3.42 0.41
C THR A 236 14.56 -3.37 1.93
N ARG A 237 14.97 -4.50 2.56
CA ARG A 237 15.17 -4.61 4.00
C ARG A 237 16.25 -3.66 4.50
N LEU A 238 17.39 -3.57 3.81
CA LEU A 238 18.48 -2.65 4.15
C LEU A 238 18.07 -1.18 4.00
N ALA A 239 17.32 -0.84 2.95
CA ALA A 239 16.80 0.50 2.75
C ALA A 239 15.81 0.90 3.88
N ILE A 240 14.95 -0.02 4.33
CA ILE A 240 14.09 0.21 5.51
C ILE A 240 14.92 0.49 6.76
N THR A 241 16.03 -0.25 6.96
CA THR A 241 16.97 -0.01 8.07
C THR A 241 17.60 1.37 7.97
N ALA A 242 18.05 1.78 6.78
CA ALA A 242 18.62 3.10 6.55
C ALA A 242 17.61 4.21 6.87
N VAL A 243 16.37 4.08 6.40
CA VAL A 243 15.28 5.02 6.72
C VAL A 243 15.02 5.09 8.22
N ARG A 244 15.00 3.96 8.94
CA ARG A 244 14.80 3.94 10.41
C ARG A 244 15.94 4.57 11.20
N LEU A 245 17.17 4.46 10.69
CA LEU A 245 18.33 5.10 11.28
C LEU A 245 18.29 6.61 11.08
N HIS A 246 17.84 7.06 9.90
CA HIS A 246 17.73 8.49 9.55
C HIS A 246 16.50 9.17 10.16
N CYS A 247 15.32 8.53 10.10
CA CYS A 247 14.05 9.00 10.63
C CYS A 247 13.65 8.16 11.86
N PRO A 248 13.98 8.59 13.09
CA PRO A 248 13.62 7.86 14.29
C PRO A 248 12.09 7.81 14.51
N ALA A 249 11.66 6.86 15.34
CA ALA A 249 10.26 6.69 15.69
C ALA A 249 9.73 7.90 16.48
N GLY A 250 8.49 8.30 16.19
CA GLY A 250 7.86 9.46 16.84
C GLY A 250 8.02 10.78 16.08
N THR A 251 8.51 10.75 14.84
CA THR A 251 8.47 11.87 13.91
C THR A 251 7.07 12.01 13.27
N ASP A 252 6.74 13.21 12.80
CA ASP A 252 5.48 13.49 12.07
C ASP A 252 5.60 13.24 10.55
N PHE A 253 6.55 12.38 10.17
CA PHE A 253 6.79 12.00 8.79
C PHE A 253 5.57 11.28 8.20
N THR A 254 5.09 11.76 7.06
CA THR A 254 3.99 11.12 6.30
C THR A 254 4.47 9.83 5.63
N LEU A 255 3.55 8.94 5.24
CA LEU A 255 3.90 7.73 4.49
C LEU A 255 4.56 8.08 3.16
N GLY A 256 4.04 9.12 2.48
CA GLY A 256 4.62 9.63 1.25
C GLY A 256 6.10 9.96 1.44
N GLN A 257 6.42 10.79 2.42
CA GLN A 257 7.80 11.18 2.72
C GLN A 257 8.67 9.97 3.07
N TYR A 258 8.16 9.04 3.90
CA TYR A 258 8.84 7.79 4.26
C TYR A 258 9.23 6.98 3.01
N LEU A 259 8.30 6.83 2.07
CA LEU A 259 8.53 6.07 0.85
C LEU A 259 9.47 6.79 -0.13
N THR A 260 9.43 8.13 -0.17
CA THR A 260 10.39 8.92 -0.96
C THR A 260 11.82 8.68 -0.46
N LEU A 261 12.03 8.75 0.85
CA LEU A 261 13.34 8.49 1.46
C LEU A 261 13.77 7.02 1.27
N LEU A 262 12.84 6.08 1.42
CA LEU A 262 13.09 4.66 1.17
C LEU A 262 13.57 4.41 -0.27
N ARG A 263 12.90 5.03 -1.25
CA ARG A 263 13.29 4.92 -2.67
C ARG A 263 14.69 5.49 -2.90
N GLY A 264 15.00 6.65 -2.31
CA GLY A 264 16.35 7.24 -2.39
C GLY A 264 17.43 6.29 -1.89
N TRP A 265 17.22 5.65 -0.74
CA TRP A 265 18.15 4.63 -0.23
C TRP A 265 18.22 3.38 -1.11
N VAL A 266 17.10 2.95 -1.69
CA VAL A 266 17.12 1.86 -2.67
C VAL A 266 17.96 2.21 -3.90
N GLU A 267 17.90 3.44 -4.41
CA GLU A 267 18.74 3.90 -5.53
C GLU A 267 20.23 3.88 -5.18
N VAL A 268 20.60 4.37 -3.98
CA VAL A 268 21.99 4.32 -3.50
C VAL A 268 22.49 2.87 -3.35
N LEU A 269 21.65 1.97 -2.83
CA LEU A 269 22.01 0.58 -2.63
C LEU A 269 22.00 -0.23 -3.94
N LYS A 270 21.18 0.13 -4.93
CA LYS A 270 21.18 -0.48 -6.26
C LYS A 270 22.52 -0.31 -6.96
N LEU A 271 23.04 0.92 -6.96
CA LEU A 271 24.26 1.32 -7.65
C LEU A 271 25.55 0.81 -6.97
N GLY A 272 25.43 -0.20 -6.09
CA GLY A 272 26.42 -0.63 -5.10
C GLY A 272 27.69 -1.30 -5.63
N GLU A 273 28.34 -0.71 -6.62
CA GLU A 273 29.60 -1.16 -7.19
C GLU A 273 30.81 -0.56 -6.43
N THR A 274 30.65 0.62 -5.82
CA THR A 274 31.73 1.31 -5.10
C THR A 274 32.05 0.64 -3.76
N ALA A 275 33.30 0.79 -3.30
CA ALA A 275 33.73 0.28 -2.00
C ALA A 275 32.90 0.84 -0.83
N GLU A 276 32.51 2.12 -0.91
CA GLU A 276 31.69 2.80 0.11
C GLU A 276 30.28 2.17 0.20
N GLN A 277 29.60 1.97 -0.93
CA GLN A 277 28.27 1.35 -0.92
C GLN A 277 28.30 -0.11 -0.44
N LYS A 278 29.37 -0.85 -0.73
CA LYS A 278 29.58 -2.21 -0.19
C LYS A 278 29.75 -2.19 1.32
N GLN A 279 30.51 -1.23 1.86
CA GLN A 279 30.66 -1.02 3.31
C GLN A 279 29.33 -0.64 3.95
N LEU A 280 28.57 0.29 3.35
CA LEU A 280 27.23 0.65 3.81
C LEU A 280 26.29 -0.56 3.87
N LYS A 281 26.22 -1.36 2.80
CA LYS A 281 25.42 -2.58 2.75
C LYS A 281 25.80 -3.54 3.88
N ALA A 282 27.09 -3.78 4.08
CA ALA A 282 27.58 -4.66 5.13
C ALA A 282 27.23 -4.13 6.53
N ALA A 283 27.42 -2.83 6.78
CA ALA A 283 27.11 -2.20 8.06
C ALA A 283 25.60 -2.25 8.39
N LEU A 284 24.75 -1.90 7.43
CA LEU A 284 23.29 -1.99 7.57
C LEU A 284 22.82 -3.43 7.79
N LYS A 285 23.38 -4.38 7.04
CA LYS A 285 23.06 -5.81 7.18
C LYS A 285 23.45 -6.34 8.55
N ASN A 286 24.68 -6.08 8.98
CA ASN A 286 25.20 -6.50 10.29
C ASN A 286 24.38 -5.94 11.45
N TYR A 287 23.87 -4.71 11.31
CA TYR A 287 22.99 -4.10 12.30
C TYR A 287 21.58 -4.71 12.26
N GLN A 288 20.97 -4.83 11.08
CA GLN A 288 19.62 -5.37 10.93
C GLN A 288 19.54 -6.86 11.34
N ASP A 289 20.54 -7.67 11.00
CA ASP A 289 20.64 -9.07 11.44
C ASP A 289 20.76 -9.17 12.96
N LEU A 290 21.46 -8.23 13.62
CA LEU A 290 21.54 -8.20 15.08
C LEU A 290 20.20 -7.81 15.73
N LEU A 291 19.51 -6.81 15.17
CA LEU A 291 18.17 -6.43 15.62
C LEU A 291 17.21 -7.63 15.54
N ASP A 292 17.27 -8.37 14.44
CA ASP A 292 16.41 -9.52 14.20
C ASP A 292 16.79 -10.69 15.12
N ALA A 293 18.07 -11.04 15.25
CA ALA A 293 18.54 -12.09 16.16
C ALA A 293 18.10 -11.83 17.61
N LYS A 294 18.11 -10.58 18.06
CA LYS A 294 17.65 -10.20 19.41
C LYS A 294 16.15 -9.90 19.47
N LYS A 295 15.46 -9.80 18.34
CA LYS A 295 14.05 -9.42 18.22
C LYS A 295 13.76 -8.09 18.94
N ILE A 296 14.65 -7.12 18.78
CA ILE A 296 14.58 -5.79 19.39
C ILE A 296 14.45 -4.75 18.28
N LYS A 297 13.56 -3.76 18.48
CA LYS A 297 13.38 -2.66 17.52
C LYS A 297 14.54 -1.65 17.60
N CYS A 298 14.92 -1.07 16.45
CA CYS A 298 15.93 -0.01 16.33
C CYS A 298 15.70 1.14 17.33
N GLU A 299 14.46 1.59 17.48
CA GLU A 299 14.05 2.64 18.43
C GLU A 299 14.49 2.38 19.88
N ARG A 300 14.53 1.12 20.31
CA ARG A 300 14.96 0.77 21.68
C ARG A 300 16.47 0.90 21.86
N VAL A 301 17.23 0.57 20.83
CA VAL A 301 18.69 0.75 20.80
C VAL A 301 19.03 2.24 20.80
N ARG A 302 18.30 3.05 20.03
CA ARG A 302 18.44 4.51 20.02
C ARG A 302 18.25 5.11 21.42
N ARG A 303 17.17 4.75 22.12
CA ARG A 303 16.93 5.24 23.49
C ARG A 303 18.02 4.83 24.47
N ALA A 304 18.52 3.60 24.38
CA ALA A 304 19.63 3.15 25.20
C ALA A 304 20.92 3.94 24.92
N GLN A 305 21.18 4.29 23.65
CA GLN A 305 22.29 5.17 23.27
C GLN A 305 22.14 6.57 23.89
N ALA A 306 20.96 7.18 23.81
CA ALA A 306 20.71 8.52 24.33
C ALA A 306 20.87 8.62 25.87
N VAL A 307 20.46 7.58 26.60
CA VAL A 307 20.61 7.51 28.07
C VAL A 307 22.03 7.12 28.50
N GLY A 308 22.85 6.61 27.58
CA GLY A 308 24.23 6.17 27.86
C GLY A 308 24.35 4.89 28.68
N GLN A 309 23.24 4.27 29.08
CA GLN A 309 23.19 3.02 29.85
C GLN A 309 22.02 2.13 29.39
N ALA A 310 22.05 0.85 29.76
CA ALA A 310 20.88 -0.01 29.62
C ALA A 310 19.71 0.59 30.43
N LEU A 311 18.51 0.61 29.83
CA LEU A 311 17.30 1.12 30.49
C LEU A 311 17.12 0.43 31.85
N PRO A 312 16.91 1.18 32.94
CA PRO A 312 16.80 0.57 34.26
C PRO A 312 15.64 -0.42 34.33
N TRP A 313 15.83 -1.53 35.05
CA TRP A 313 14.84 -2.62 35.10
C TRP A 313 13.48 -2.15 35.60
N TYR A 314 13.44 -1.20 36.55
CA TYR A 314 12.19 -0.67 37.11
C TYR A 314 11.38 0.15 36.09
N TRP A 315 12.03 0.89 35.19
CA TRP A 315 11.36 1.55 34.06
C TRP A 315 10.75 0.55 33.09
N CYS A 316 11.50 -0.52 32.77
CA CYS A 316 11.01 -1.59 31.91
C CYS A 316 9.84 -2.35 32.55
N ALA A 317 9.92 -2.65 33.84
CA ALA A 317 8.87 -3.33 34.61
C ALA A 317 7.60 -2.47 34.74
N TRP A 318 7.76 -1.19 35.10
CA TRP A 318 6.65 -0.23 35.18
C TRP A 318 5.99 -0.01 33.81
N GLY A 319 6.80 0.23 32.77
CA GLY A 319 6.30 0.36 31.40
C GLY A 319 5.58 -0.91 30.92
N MET A 320 6.06 -2.10 31.29
CA MET A 320 5.40 -3.36 30.99
C MET A 320 4.04 -3.46 31.70
N PHE A 321 3.99 -3.14 32.99
CA PHE A 321 2.75 -3.12 33.78
C PHE A 321 1.70 -2.18 33.15
N GLN A 322 2.08 -0.94 32.83
CA GLN A 322 1.17 0.02 32.17
C GLN A 322 0.60 -0.51 30.85
N ARG A 323 1.44 -1.16 30.03
CA ARG A 323 1.02 -1.72 28.72
C ARG A 323 0.11 -2.94 28.90
N LEU A 324 0.39 -3.80 29.88
CA LEU A 324 -0.47 -4.95 30.21
C LEU A 324 -1.84 -4.52 30.73
N MET A 325 -1.88 -3.53 31.65
CA MET A 325 -3.14 -2.98 32.15
C MET A 325 -3.96 -2.32 31.03
N SER A 326 -3.31 -1.50 30.20
CA SER A 326 -3.92 -0.88 29.02
C SER A 326 -4.49 -1.93 28.06
N ALA A 327 -3.71 -2.96 27.74
CA ALA A 327 -4.15 -4.06 26.88
C ALA A 327 -5.33 -4.83 27.48
N LEU A 328 -5.36 -5.03 28.81
CA LEU A 328 -6.45 -5.71 29.51
C LEU A 328 -7.75 -4.90 29.41
N VAL A 329 -7.71 -3.61 29.69
CA VAL A 329 -8.89 -2.71 29.59
C VAL A 329 -9.41 -2.66 28.15
N LEU A 330 -8.52 -2.45 27.18
CA LEU A 330 -8.89 -2.38 25.76
C LEU A 330 -9.43 -3.71 25.24
N SER A 331 -8.87 -4.84 25.70
CA SER A 331 -9.37 -6.17 25.33
C SER A 331 -10.73 -6.46 25.93
N ALA A 332 -10.98 -6.03 27.17
CA ALA A 332 -12.29 -6.17 27.82
C ALA A 332 -13.37 -5.38 27.05
N PHE A 333 -13.06 -4.16 26.63
CA PHE A 333 -13.97 -3.37 25.80
C PHE A 333 -14.18 -3.97 24.40
N ALA A 334 -13.12 -4.53 23.80
CA ALA A 334 -13.21 -5.16 22.48
C ALA A 334 -13.91 -6.54 22.50
N ALA A 335 -13.95 -7.23 23.65
CA ALA A 335 -14.37 -8.62 23.75
C ALA A 335 -15.76 -8.92 23.15
N PRO A 336 -16.83 -8.13 23.42
CA PRO A 336 -18.14 -8.44 22.84
C PRO A 336 -18.15 -8.31 21.31
N GLY A 337 -17.45 -7.32 20.76
CA GLY A 337 -17.30 -7.17 19.31
C GLY A 337 -16.46 -8.29 18.70
N LEU A 338 -15.38 -8.72 19.36
CA LEU A 338 -14.55 -9.83 18.90
C LEU A 338 -15.31 -11.16 18.86
N ILE A 339 -16.25 -11.38 19.79
CA ILE A 339 -17.15 -12.55 19.77
C ILE A 339 -18.00 -12.53 18.50
N LEU A 340 -18.57 -11.38 18.13
CA LEU A 340 -19.35 -11.22 16.90
C LEU A 340 -18.49 -11.43 15.64
N TRP A 341 -17.23 -11.01 15.65
CA TRP A 341 -16.29 -11.22 14.54
C TRP A 341 -15.71 -12.64 14.46
N ARG A 342 -15.85 -13.47 15.51
CA ARG A 342 -15.21 -14.79 15.62
C ARG A 342 -15.51 -15.73 14.44
N PRO A 343 -16.76 -15.85 13.93
CA PRO A 343 -17.04 -16.72 12.78
C PRO A 343 -16.27 -16.30 11.52
N VAL A 344 -16.26 -15.00 11.23
CA VAL A 344 -15.54 -14.41 10.09
C VAL A 344 -14.04 -14.65 10.23
N TRP A 345 -13.49 -14.40 11.42
CA TRP A 345 -12.07 -14.58 11.68
C TRP A 345 -11.64 -16.04 11.57
N LEU A 346 -12.41 -16.99 12.15
CA LEU A 346 -12.11 -18.42 12.05
C LEU A 346 -12.14 -18.91 10.60
N TYR A 347 -13.12 -18.46 9.81
CA TYR A 347 -13.20 -18.78 8.39
C TYR A 347 -11.98 -18.24 7.62
N LEU A 348 -11.64 -16.96 7.82
CA LEU A 348 -10.48 -16.31 7.20
C LEU A 348 -9.18 -17.01 7.58
N LYS A 349 -8.98 -17.33 8.87
CA LYS A 349 -7.79 -18.02 9.38
C LYS A 349 -7.68 -19.44 8.82
N ARG A 350 -8.80 -20.14 8.63
CA ARG A 350 -8.84 -21.47 8.01
C ARG A 350 -8.48 -21.38 6.52
N ARG A 351 -9.05 -20.41 5.80
CA ARG A 351 -8.73 -20.17 4.38
C ARG A 351 -7.30 -19.72 4.16
N GLU A 352 -6.79 -18.82 5.01
CA GLU A 352 -5.39 -18.37 5.00
C GLU A 352 -4.45 -19.56 5.16
N ARG A 353 -4.64 -20.40 6.19
CA ARG A 353 -3.81 -21.60 6.38
C ARG A 353 -3.86 -22.55 5.18
N PHE A 354 -5.04 -22.76 4.61
CA PHE A 354 -5.22 -23.61 3.44
C PHE A 354 -4.51 -23.06 2.19
N LEU A 355 -4.53 -21.74 1.98
CA LEU A 355 -3.86 -21.10 0.84
C LEU A 355 -2.34 -21.07 1.02
N LEU A 356 -1.87 -20.72 2.22
CA LEU A 356 -0.43 -20.73 2.54
C LEU A 356 0.17 -22.14 2.40
N ALA A 357 -0.59 -23.19 2.72
CA ALA A 357 -0.16 -24.58 2.55
C ALA A 357 0.05 -24.99 1.08
N LYS A 358 -0.50 -24.24 0.11
CA LYS A 358 -0.30 -24.51 -1.33
C LYS A 358 0.98 -23.88 -1.90
N GLY A 359 1.74 -23.17 -1.07
CA GLY A 359 3.01 -22.55 -1.43
C GLY A 359 2.96 -21.04 -1.67
N PRO A 360 4.14 -20.39 -1.84
CA PRO A 360 4.29 -18.93 -1.83
C PRO A 360 3.49 -18.21 -2.94
N ARG A 361 3.28 -18.88 -4.07
CA ARG A 361 2.49 -18.37 -5.21
C ARG A 361 1.05 -18.01 -4.85
N TRP A 362 0.49 -18.62 -3.80
CA TRP A 362 -0.90 -18.39 -3.37
C TRP A 362 -1.03 -17.27 -2.32
N ASN A 363 0.06 -16.59 -1.96
CA ASN A 363 0.02 -15.46 -1.02
C ASN A 363 -0.83 -14.30 -1.55
N ASP A 364 -0.82 -14.07 -2.87
CA ASP A 364 -1.68 -13.09 -3.55
C ASP A 364 -3.16 -13.42 -3.31
N SER A 365 -3.52 -14.70 -3.45
CA SER A 365 -4.88 -15.18 -3.20
C SER A 365 -5.31 -15.04 -1.75
N VAL A 366 -4.39 -14.98 -0.79
CA VAL A 366 -4.73 -14.71 0.63
C VAL A 366 -5.25 -13.29 0.79
N ALA A 367 -4.55 -12.30 0.23
CA ALA A 367 -4.96 -10.90 0.28
C ALA A 367 -6.30 -10.71 -0.43
N GLU A 368 -6.44 -11.26 -1.64
CA GLU A 368 -7.68 -11.23 -2.42
C GLU A 368 -8.85 -11.86 -1.67
N THR A 369 -8.66 -13.05 -1.10
CA THR A 369 -9.70 -13.75 -0.35
C THR A 369 -10.14 -12.95 0.88
N LYS A 370 -9.18 -12.42 1.66
CA LYS A 370 -9.48 -11.56 2.82
C LYS A 370 -10.25 -10.32 2.39
N MET A 371 -9.86 -9.69 1.29
CA MET A 371 -10.51 -8.48 0.80
C MET A 371 -11.92 -8.74 0.26
N LEU A 372 -12.11 -9.81 -0.51
CA LEU A 372 -13.43 -10.21 -1.04
C LEU A 372 -14.41 -10.56 0.08
N ILE A 373 -13.97 -11.38 1.03
CA ILE A 373 -14.81 -11.76 2.18
C ILE A 373 -15.15 -10.52 3.00
N SER A 374 -14.15 -9.66 3.27
CA SER A 374 -14.40 -8.41 3.98
C SER A 374 -15.40 -7.55 3.22
N PHE A 375 -15.25 -7.39 1.90
CA PHE A 375 -16.17 -6.62 1.06
C PHE A 375 -17.60 -7.16 1.15
N PHE A 376 -17.82 -8.46 0.89
CA PHE A 376 -19.17 -9.02 0.86
C PHE A 376 -19.81 -9.12 2.24
N VAL A 377 -19.06 -9.61 3.25
CA VAL A 377 -19.60 -9.79 4.60
C VAL A 377 -19.87 -8.45 5.26
N VAL A 378 -18.93 -7.50 5.20
CA VAL A 378 -19.11 -6.18 5.82
C VAL A 378 -20.22 -5.42 5.12
N SER A 379 -20.27 -5.45 3.79
CA SER A 379 -21.32 -4.73 3.06
C SER A 379 -22.70 -5.35 3.28
N ALA A 380 -22.84 -6.67 3.24
CA ALA A 380 -24.11 -7.34 3.54
C ALA A 380 -24.56 -7.05 4.97
N PHE A 381 -23.64 -7.15 5.95
CA PHE A 381 -23.94 -6.85 7.34
C PHE A 381 -24.35 -5.38 7.54
N ALA A 382 -23.65 -4.43 6.90
CA ALA A 382 -23.99 -3.02 6.95
C ALA A 382 -25.37 -2.74 6.35
N VAL A 383 -25.70 -3.34 5.19
CA VAL A 383 -27.02 -3.22 4.57
C VAL A 383 -28.10 -3.79 5.50
N CYS A 384 -27.88 -4.94 6.11
CA CYS A 384 -28.81 -5.52 7.08
C CYS A 384 -29.01 -4.62 8.31
N CYS A 385 -27.94 -4.05 8.86
CA CYS A 385 -28.02 -3.11 9.99
C CYS A 385 -28.80 -1.84 9.62
N VAL A 386 -28.55 -1.27 8.44
CA VAL A 386 -29.29 -0.08 7.98
C VAL A 386 -30.76 -0.41 7.72
N ALA A 387 -31.05 -1.52 7.04
CA ALA A 387 -32.41 -1.97 6.78
C ALA A 387 -33.18 -2.24 8.08
N ALA A 388 -32.55 -2.91 9.06
CA ALA A 388 -33.13 -3.15 10.37
C ALA A 388 -33.40 -1.82 11.11
N GLY A 389 -32.49 -0.84 11.02
CA GLY A 389 -32.70 0.48 11.60
C GLY A 389 -33.91 1.21 11.02
N VAL A 390 -34.10 1.12 9.70
CA VAL A 390 -35.28 1.69 9.02
C VAL A 390 -36.56 0.95 9.42
N LEU A 391 -36.55 -0.39 9.38
CA LEU A 391 -37.72 -1.22 9.69
C LEU A 391 -38.17 -1.10 11.15
N LEU A 392 -37.21 -1.00 12.08
CA LEU A 392 -37.47 -0.87 13.52
C LEU A 392 -37.59 0.58 13.96
N TRP A 393 -37.47 1.54 13.04
CA TRP A 393 -37.41 2.98 13.30
C TRP A 393 -36.48 3.33 14.48
N SER A 394 -35.29 2.72 14.46
CA SER A 394 -34.36 2.69 15.59
C SER A 394 -32.94 2.99 15.15
N PRO A 395 -32.19 3.84 15.91
CA PRO A 395 -30.79 4.14 15.60
C PRO A 395 -29.82 3.04 16.05
N TRP A 396 -30.27 2.08 16.88
CA TRP A 396 -29.40 1.08 17.49
C TRP A 396 -28.73 0.13 16.48
N PRO A 397 -29.42 -0.39 15.44
CA PRO A 397 -28.77 -1.30 14.49
C PRO A 397 -27.67 -0.62 13.65
N PRO A 398 -27.80 0.62 13.15
CA PRO A 398 -26.67 1.35 12.56
C PRO A 398 -25.54 1.66 13.57
N MET A 399 -25.87 1.98 14.82
CA MET A 399 -24.86 2.23 15.87
C MET A 399 -24.01 1.00 16.16
N LEU A 400 -24.52 -0.22 15.91
CA LEU A 400 -23.74 -1.45 16.01
C LEU A 400 -22.53 -1.45 15.06
N LEU A 401 -22.62 -0.81 13.88
CA LEU A 401 -21.49 -0.71 12.94
C LEU A 401 -20.37 0.16 13.52
N VAL A 402 -20.73 1.27 14.16
CA VAL A 402 -19.79 2.17 14.84
C VAL A 402 -19.13 1.43 16.01
N TYR A 403 -19.92 0.69 16.79
CA TYR A 403 -19.41 -0.13 17.88
C TYR A 403 -18.44 -1.22 17.39
N LEU A 404 -18.79 -1.97 16.34
CA LEU A 404 -17.92 -3.00 15.76
C LEU A 404 -16.62 -2.41 15.20
N TYR A 405 -16.67 -1.22 14.60
CA TYR A 405 -15.48 -0.50 14.20
C TYR A 405 -14.61 -0.14 15.42
N LEU A 406 -15.21 0.42 16.48
CA LEU A 406 -14.48 0.81 17.68
C LEU A 406 -13.85 -0.39 18.40
N THR A 407 -14.56 -1.52 18.51
CA THR A 407 -14.00 -2.76 19.08
C THR A 407 -12.80 -3.27 18.29
N MET A 408 -12.82 -3.16 16.95
CA MET A 408 -11.66 -3.47 16.12
C MET A 408 -10.49 -2.53 16.42
N ARG A 409 -10.72 -1.22 16.56
CA ARG A 409 -9.66 -0.25 16.92
C ARG A 409 -9.08 -0.49 18.32
N CYS A 410 -9.91 -0.77 19.32
CA CYS A 410 -9.47 -1.13 20.66
C CYS A 410 -8.62 -2.41 20.64
N TYR A 411 -9.01 -3.40 19.83
CA TYR A 411 -8.21 -4.62 19.66
C TYR A 411 -6.85 -4.35 19.00
N GLU A 412 -6.78 -3.48 17.98
CA GLU A 412 -5.50 -3.09 17.36
C GLU A 412 -4.52 -2.50 18.38
N GLU A 413 -5.00 -1.55 19.19
CA GLU A 413 -4.21 -0.90 20.23
C GLU A 413 -3.82 -1.88 21.35
N ALA A 414 -4.73 -2.78 21.75
CA ALA A 414 -4.43 -3.83 22.73
C ALA A 414 -3.28 -4.73 22.25
N VAL A 415 -3.31 -5.16 20.98
CA VAL A 415 -2.24 -5.99 20.41
C VAL A 415 -0.92 -5.21 20.28
N ALA A 416 -0.98 -3.93 19.91
CA ALA A 416 0.20 -3.07 19.88
C ALA A 416 0.84 -2.92 21.27
N ASP A 417 0.03 -2.77 22.31
CA ASP A 417 0.48 -2.71 23.70
C ASP A 417 1.07 -4.03 24.18
N LEU A 418 0.44 -5.17 23.89
CA LEU A 418 0.98 -6.50 24.21
C LEU A 418 2.35 -6.72 23.57
N ARG A 419 2.56 -6.26 22.33
CA ARG A 419 3.88 -6.33 21.68
C ARG A 419 4.90 -5.42 22.32
N SER A 420 4.49 -4.20 22.66
CA SER A 420 5.36 -3.29 23.39
C SER A 420 5.76 -3.88 24.73
N ALA A 421 4.82 -4.51 25.46
CA ALA A 421 5.09 -5.22 26.71
C ALA A 421 6.06 -6.39 26.48
N TYR A 422 5.86 -7.20 25.44
CA TYR A 422 6.77 -8.29 25.10
C TYR A 422 8.19 -7.82 24.73
N THR A 423 8.31 -6.66 24.08
CA THR A 423 9.63 -6.05 23.83
C THR A 423 10.28 -5.56 25.12
N LEU A 424 9.52 -4.94 26.02
CA LEU A 424 10.03 -4.52 27.34
C LEU A 424 10.45 -5.71 28.19
N TYR A 425 9.67 -6.79 28.18
CA TYR A 425 10.02 -8.06 28.80
C TYR A 425 11.39 -8.56 28.32
N LYS A 426 11.66 -8.55 27.01
CA LYS A 426 12.98 -8.94 26.49
C LYS A 426 14.10 -8.03 26.94
N LEU A 427 13.84 -6.73 27.04
CA LEU A 427 14.84 -5.76 27.51
C LEU A 427 15.23 -6.01 28.97
N LEU A 428 14.33 -6.53 29.82
CA LEU A 428 14.66 -6.90 31.20
C LEU A 428 15.75 -7.98 31.28
N PHE A 429 15.78 -8.90 30.31
CA PHE A 429 16.75 -10.00 30.28
C PHE A 429 17.94 -9.74 29.35
N LEU A 430 18.03 -8.55 28.75
CA LEU A 430 19.13 -8.21 27.86
C LEU A 430 20.35 -7.75 28.68
N THR A 431 21.48 -8.41 28.51
CA THR A 431 22.70 -8.02 29.23
C THR A 431 23.22 -6.65 28.76
N PRO A 432 23.76 -5.81 29.66
CA PRO A 432 24.34 -4.51 29.29
C PRO A 432 25.41 -4.60 28.20
N LYS A 433 26.23 -5.67 28.22
CA LYS A 433 27.23 -5.95 27.18
C LYS A 433 26.59 -6.13 25.79
N THR A 434 25.46 -6.84 25.72
CA THR A 434 24.73 -7.04 24.46
C THR A 434 24.15 -5.71 23.96
N MET A 435 23.57 -4.91 24.86
CA MET A 435 23.03 -3.59 24.49
C MET A 435 24.14 -2.66 23.99
N ALA A 436 25.29 -2.61 24.67
CA ALA A 436 26.45 -1.84 24.24
C ALA A 436 26.91 -2.27 22.84
N ALA A 437 27.01 -3.56 22.56
CA ALA A 437 27.35 -4.06 21.22
C ALA A 437 26.31 -3.66 20.15
N MET A 438 25.03 -3.62 20.49
CA MET A 438 23.98 -3.13 19.58
C MET A 438 24.11 -1.63 19.30
N VAL A 439 24.42 -0.83 20.32
CA VAL A 439 24.67 0.61 20.18
C VAL A 439 25.89 0.87 19.31
N GLU A 440 26.98 0.14 19.51
CA GLU A 440 28.18 0.27 18.67
C GLU A 440 27.91 -0.09 17.21
N ARG A 441 27.17 -1.17 16.93
CA ARG A 441 26.76 -1.49 15.55
C ARG A 441 25.81 -0.44 14.95
N ARG A 442 24.93 0.17 15.77
CA ARG A 442 24.10 1.30 15.33
C ARG A 442 24.98 2.48 14.91
N LYS A 443 25.95 2.86 15.73
CA LYS A 443 26.88 3.97 15.44
C LYS A 443 27.70 3.71 14.19
N ALA A 444 28.22 2.49 14.01
CA ALA A 444 28.95 2.11 12.80
C ALA A 444 28.06 2.21 11.54
N ALA A 445 26.82 1.71 11.60
CA ALA A 445 25.87 1.82 10.50
C ALA A 445 25.50 3.29 10.20
N LEU A 446 25.32 4.12 11.23
CA LEU A 446 25.09 5.56 11.07
C LEU A 446 26.27 6.27 10.43
N ALA A 447 27.50 5.97 10.86
CA ALA A 447 28.70 6.59 10.29
C ALA A 447 28.84 6.33 8.79
N GLU A 448 28.58 5.08 8.35
CA GLU A 448 28.56 4.77 6.92
C GLU A 448 27.38 5.41 6.19
N LEU A 449 26.21 5.46 6.84
CA LEU A 449 25.03 6.11 6.28
C LEU A 449 25.26 7.60 6.03
N GLU A 450 25.87 8.32 6.98
CA GLU A 450 26.21 9.74 6.85
C GLU A 450 27.16 10.01 5.69
N LYS A 451 28.20 9.17 5.49
CA LYS A 451 29.12 9.31 4.34
C LYS A 451 28.38 9.18 3.02
N SER A 452 27.46 8.22 2.94
CA SER A 452 26.75 7.91 1.71
C SER A 452 25.55 8.82 1.42
N LYS A 453 25.17 9.73 2.33
CA LYS A 453 24.08 10.70 2.10
C LYS A 453 24.28 11.54 0.83
N ARG A 454 25.53 11.83 0.46
CA ARG A 454 25.90 12.58 -0.76
C ARG A 454 25.43 11.92 -2.06
N HIS A 455 25.15 10.63 -2.03
CA HIS A 455 24.68 9.87 -3.19
C HIS A 455 23.15 9.83 -3.29
N LEU A 456 22.42 10.39 -2.31
CA LEU A 456 20.96 10.43 -2.38
C LEU A 456 20.51 11.38 -3.50
N PRO A 457 19.41 11.04 -4.20
CA PRO A 457 18.88 11.88 -5.25
C PRO A 457 18.40 13.24 -4.70
N PRO A 458 18.45 14.33 -5.49
CA PRO A 458 18.03 15.67 -5.05
C PRO A 458 16.59 15.74 -4.55
N SER A 459 15.71 14.87 -5.08
CA SER A 459 14.30 14.75 -4.67
C SER A 459 14.10 14.39 -3.20
N VAL A 460 15.14 13.89 -2.53
CA VAL A 460 15.13 13.53 -1.12
C VAL A 460 15.74 14.65 -0.25
N GLY A 461 16.40 15.65 -0.87
CA GLY A 461 17.20 16.70 -0.23
C GLY A 461 16.52 17.42 0.94
N GLU A 462 15.23 17.78 0.78
CA GLU A 462 14.45 18.43 1.83
C GLU A 462 14.32 17.58 3.10
N TYR A 463 14.31 16.25 2.97
CA TYR A 463 14.13 15.30 4.07
C TYR A 463 15.46 14.85 4.70
N ILE A 464 16.59 15.08 4.03
CA ILE A 464 17.91 14.66 4.50
C ILE A 464 18.38 15.53 5.67
N ASN A 465 18.05 16.82 5.63
CA ASN A 465 18.54 17.83 6.57
C ASN A 465 17.61 18.06 7.78
N MET A 466 16.51 17.31 7.87
CA MET A 466 15.67 17.36 9.06
C MET A 466 16.43 16.73 10.24
N SER A 467 16.86 17.57 11.19
CA SER A 467 17.44 17.09 12.44
C SER A 467 16.33 16.68 13.40
N PHE A 468 16.51 15.52 14.04
CA PHE A 468 15.58 14.99 15.03
C PHE A 468 16.30 14.86 16.37
N ASP A 469 15.61 15.18 17.46
CA ASP A 469 16.15 14.98 18.80
C ASP A 469 16.34 13.47 19.07
N GLU A 470 17.59 13.05 19.23
CA GLU A 470 17.93 11.66 19.54
C GLU A 470 17.45 11.23 20.94
N ALA A 471 17.15 12.16 21.85
CA ALA A 471 16.76 11.89 23.23
C ALA A 471 15.24 11.85 23.45
N LEU A 472 14.46 12.71 22.79
CA LEU A 472 13.01 12.84 23.02
C LEU A 472 12.18 12.66 21.75
N PRO A 473 11.01 11.97 21.81
CA PRO A 473 10.06 11.99 20.71
C PRO A 473 9.47 13.40 20.55
N THR A 474 9.57 13.96 19.35
CA THR A 474 9.19 15.34 19.02
C THR A 474 7.70 15.48 18.67
N ARG A 475 6.78 14.82 19.38
CA ARG A 475 5.33 15.01 19.15
C ARG A 475 4.71 16.07 20.05
N SER A 476 4.11 17.08 19.42
CA SER A 476 3.44 18.22 20.07
C SER A 476 2.29 17.82 20.99
N LEU A 477 1.56 16.74 20.67
CA LEU A 477 0.39 16.29 21.45
C LEU A 477 0.74 15.51 22.73
N ASP A 478 1.96 14.96 22.83
CA ASP A 478 2.36 14.21 24.03
C ASP A 478 2.76 15.15 25.20
N TYR A 479 3.00 16.44 24.93
CA TYR A 479 3.48 17.40 25.94
C TYR A 479 2.37 18.20 26.65
N TYR A 480 1.21 18.41 26.02
CA TYR A 480 0.18 19.35 26.54
C TYR A 480 -1.16 18.70 26.93
N PHE A 481 -1.32 17.39 26.76
CA PHE A 481 -2.56 16.66 27.07
C PHE A 481 -2.31 15.51 28.05
N PRO A 482 -3.27 15.16 28.95
CA PRO A 482 -3.16 13.94 29.72
C PRO A 482 -2.97 12.75 28.78
N TRP A 483 -1.88 12.00 28.96
CA TRP A 483 -1.47 10.92 28.05
C TRP A 483 -2.57 9.88 27.76
N TRP A 484 -3.47 9.67 28.73
CA TRP A 484 -4.61 8.76 28.61
C TRP A 484 -5.74 9.34 27.74
N LEU A 485 -5.97 10.66 27.80
CA LEU A 485 -6.98 11.35 27.02
C LEU A 485 -6.54 11.50 25.55
N ALA A 486 -5.26 11.79 25.32
CA ALA A 486 -4.66 11.75 23.98
C ALA A 486 -4.82 10.36 23.35
N ARG A 487 -4.58 9.29 24.12
CA ARG A 487 -4.81 7.90 23.68
C ARG A 487 -6.27 7.61 23.35
N LEU A 488 -7.21 8.09 24.16
CA LEU A 488 -8.64 7.93 23.92
C LEU A 488 -9.08 8.63 22.64
N LEU A 489 -8.66 9.89 22.43
CA LEU A 489 -8.94 10.64 21.20
C LEU A 489 -8.34 9.95 19.95
N MET A 490 -7.17 9.31 20.09
CA MET A 490 -6.55 8.57 18.99
C MET A 490 -7.32 7.32 18.55
N LEU A 491 -8.17 6.73 19.40
CA LEU A 491 -9.09 5.66 18.98
C LEU A 491 -10.08 6.14 17.89
N PHE A 492 -10.44 7.43 17.93
CA PHE A 492 -11.45 8.02 17.04
C PHE A 492 -10.84 8.71 15.81
N TYR A 493 -9.68 9.37 15.94
CA TYR A 493 -9.14 10.20 14.86
C TYR A 493 -8.10 9.51 13.97
N LYS A 494 -7.01 8.96 14.54
CA LYS A 494 -5.89 8.42 13.75
C LYS A 494 -5.08 7.41 14.57
N ARG A 495 -4.68 6.29 13.93
CA ARG A 495 -3.81 5.28 14.56
C ARG A 495 -2.48 5.92 14.96
N GLN A 496 -2.03 5.68 16.20
CA GLN A 496 -0.73 6.17 16.66
C GLN A 496 0.37 5.28 16.05
N LYS A 497 1.09 5.80 15.05
CA LYS A 497 2.21 5.08 14.42
C LYS A 497 3.50 5.41 15.16
N LYS A 498 4.18 4.37 15.65
CA LYS A 498 5.54 4.50 16.17
C LYS A 498 6.56 4.08 15.09
N ASP A 499 6.18 3.21 14.15
CA ASP A 499 6.94 2.87 12.95
C ASP A 499 5.97 2.42 11.82
N TRP A 500 6.28 2.74 10.57
CA TRP A 500 5.49 2.41 9.38
C TRP A 500 5.49 0.91 9.05
N ASN A 501 6.40 0.14 9.65
CA ASN A 501 6.53 -1.31 9.52
C ASN A 501 5.97 -2.06 10.77
N GLU A 502 5.08 -1.43 11.56
CA GLU A 502 4.51 -2.03 12.78
C GLU A 502 3.27 -2.91 12.57
N VAL A 503 2.81 -3.04 11.32
CA VAL A 503 1.61 -3.82 10.99
C VAL A 503 1.83 -5.28 11.35
N LEU A 504 0.76 -5.94 11.79
CA LEU A 504 0.77 -7.15 12.60
C LEU A 504 1.67 -8.32 12.09
N ARG A 505 2.95 -8.34 12.51
CA ARG A 505 3.83 -9.50 12.42
C ARG A 505 3.93 -10.20 13.77
N LEU A 506 3.51 -11.47 13.81
CA LEU A 506 3.80 -12.39 14.93
C LEU A 506 5.19 -13.03 14.77
N SER A 507 5.85 -12.86 13.62
CA SER A 507 7.19 -13.34 13.34
C SER A 507 7.81 -12.51 12.20
N ASP A 508 8.86 -11.74 12.49
CA ASP A 508 9.67 -11.00 11.50
C ASP A 508 10.67 -11.89 10.74
N TYR A 509 10.55 -13.23 10.84
CA TYR A 509 11.51 -14.15 10.25
C TYR A 509 11.04 -14.65 8.88
N GLY A 510 11.92 -14.49 7.90
CA GLY A 510 12.25 -15.53 6.91
C GLY A 510 11.17 -16.00 5.94
N THR A 511 10.15 -15.19 5.64
CA THR A 511 9.08 -15.58 4.68
C THR A 511 8.96 -14.65 3.48
N MET A 512 9.97 -13.82 3.22
CA MET A 512 10.08 -13.06 1.96
C MET A 512 10.99 -13.71 0.93
N ASP A 513 11.42 -14.96 1.16
CA ASP A 513 11.93 -15.80 0.09
C ASP A 513 10.73 -16.28 -0.75
N TYR A 514 10.31 -15.42 -1.67
CA TYR A 514 9.43 -15.76 -2.80
C TYR A 514 10.23 -16.44 -3.94
N ILE A 515 11.36 -17.05 -3.62
CA ILE A 515 12.21 -17.76 -4.57
C ILE A 515 11.99 -19.25 -4.36
N GLU A 516 11.06 -19.78 -5.14
CA GLU A 516 11.24 -20.97 -5.98
C GLU A 516 10.17 -21.00 -7.08
#